data_AF-A0A2P2L2Y6-F1
#
_entry.id   AF-A0A2P2L2Y6-F1
#
_cell.length_a   1.000
_cell.length_b   1.000
_cell.length_c   1.000
_cell.angle_alpha   90.00
_cell.angle_beta   90.00
_cell.angle_gamma   90.00
#
_symmetry.space_group_name_H-M   'P 1'
#
loop_
_entity.id
_entity.type
_entity.pdbx_description
1 polymer ?
#
loop_
_entity_poly.entity_id
_entity_poly.type
_entity_poly.pdbx_seq_one_letter_code
_entity_poly.pdbx_strand_id
1 'polypeptide(L)'
;MFRSKNVAARIFDRQIRTRAPGTSVHCARQFYENIVPSYTIYDVECPDHVFRKITDDGQYLISFSINLRDLIVYRPSWLSYSCKGEDCDLPLRAKKFESFFTELYRVSLASNNEGICKYFFLYMEGNQFGLFATSTAQIPGVLYIEKITFHLLRLEDGVILDKKVFQNDYVDLVHNTGVFLYDDLLAVVSFHHQTIHILQIRESGSLVDVRAIGAFCHEDDELFINFSTQGITVHQMSEDHIENNLANNLSNPENSFLGSIKQRLLSFIFQAIWNEEKDKTLRYQCLKKKFYFHFRDYAELRICKAQFLDRHHLLIKFGSVDGEVSVFFLLHP
;
A
#
# COMPACT_ATOMS: atom_id res chain seq x y z
N MET A 1 10.21 -26.96 15.99
CA MET A 1 11.58 -27.36 16.36
C MET A 1 12.47 -26.13 16.20
N PHE A 2 13.10 -25.66 17.28
CA PHE A 2 13.94 -24.45 17.24
C PHE A 2 15.11 -24.66 16.28
N ARG A 3 15.20 -23.81 15.27
CA ARG A 3 16.21 -23.91 14.22
C ARG A 3 17.47 -23.20 14.67
N SER A 4 18.59 -23.92 14.69
CA SER A 4 19.91 -23.29 14.93
C SER A 4 20.19 -22.28 13.82
N LYS A 5 20.47 -21.02 14.19
CA LYS A 5 20.90 -19.97 13.26
C LYS A 5 22.37 -20.15 12.81
N ASN A 6 23.11 -21.04 13.46
CA ASN A 6 24.52 -21.30 13.17
C ASN A 6 24.68 -22.04 11.83
N VAL A 7 25.47 -21.48 10.92
CA VAL A 7 25.70 -22.02 9.56
C VAL A 7 26.37 -23.38 9.59
N ALA A 8 27.39 -23.57 10.43
CA ALA A 8 28.12 -24.83 10.52
C ALA A 8 27.20 -25.97 10.98
N ALA A 9 26.38 -25.73 12.01
CA ALA A 9 25.37 -26.70 12.47
C ALA A 9 24.41 -27.11 11.35
N ARG A 10 23.98 -26.15 10.51
CA ARG A 10 23.09 -26.41 9.37
C ARG A 10 23.78 -27.17 8.22
N ILE A 11 25.09 -26.96 8.01
CA ILE A 11 25.90 -27.73 7.05
C ILE A 11 26.01 -29.17 7.50
N PHE A 12 26.38 -29.41 8.76
CA PHE A 12 26.48 -30.76 9.30
C PHE A 12 25.12 -31.45 9.23
N ASP A 13 24.04 -30.81 9.66
CA ASP A 13 22.68 -31.36 9.54
C ASP A 13 22.33 -31.78 8.11
N ARG A 14 22.76 -31.02 7.09
CA ARG A 14 22.58 -31.40 5.67
C ARG A 14 23.41 -32.62 5.28
N GLN A 15 24.62 -32.78 5.80
CA GLN A 15 25.50 -33.90 5.49
C GLN A 15 24.99 -35.21 6.11
N ILE A 16 24.37 -35.14 7.30
CA ILE A 16 23.95 -36.33 8.05
C ILE A 16 22.45 -36.66 7.91
N ARG A 17 21.58 -35.69 7.53
CA ARG A 17 20.13 -35.92 7.45
C ARG A 17 19.67 -35.99 6.00
N THR A 18 19.10 -37.14 5.63
CA THR A 18 18.34 -37.29 4.40
C THR A 18 17.03 -36.51 4.53
N ARG A 19 16.82 -35.52 3.67
CA ARG A 19 15.62 -34.68 3.68
C ARG A 19 14.47 -35.37 2.97
N ALA A 20 13.25 -34.94 3.27
CA ALA A 20 12.06 -35.45 2.61
C ALA A 20 12.17 -35.25 1.08
N PRO A 21 11.70 -36.21 0.27
CA PRO A 21 11.67 -36.06 -1.19
C PRO A 21 10.97 -34.76 -1.60
N GLY A 22 11.52 -34.05 -2.59
CA GLY A 22 10.95 -32.80 -3.09
C GLY A 22 11.32 -31.53 -2.33
N THR A 23 12.00 -31.61 -1.17
CA THR A 23 12.34 -30.40 -0.38
C THR A 23 13.73 -29.83 -0.67
N SER A 24 14.43 -30.29 -1.72
CA SER A 24 15.82 -29.93 -2.01
C SER A 24 16.02 -28.42 -2.22
N VAL A 25 15.13 -27.79 -2.99
CA VAL A 25 15.18 -26.36 -3.33
C VAL A 25 14.94 -25.48 -2.10
N HIS A 26 13.88 -25.74 -1.32
CA HIS A 26 13.60 -25.00 -0.09
C HIS A 26 14.76 -25.08 0.89
N CYS A 27 15.37 -26.25 1.01
CA CYS A 27 16.46 -26.43 1.95
C CYS A 27 17.80 -25.88 1.46
N ALA A 28 18.00 -25.74 0.14
CA ALA A 28 19.10 -24.98 -0.43
C ALA A 28 18.91 -23.48 -0.17
N ARG A 29 17.73 -22.93 -0.46
CA ARG A 29 17.40 -21.51 -0.24
C ARG A 29 17.59 -21.05 1.19
N GLN A 30 17.07 -21.84 2.14
CA GLN A 30 17.23 -21.56 3.56
C GLN A 30 18.70 -21.48 3.96
N PHE A 31 19.59 -22.24 3.32
CA PHE A 31 21.02 -22.20 3.63
C PHE A 31 21.70 -20.90 3.17
N TYR A 32 21.23 -20.29 2.08
CA TYR A 32 21.74 -19.02 1.55
C TYR A 32 21.33 -17.79 2.38
N GLU A 33 20.43 -17.93 3.36
CA GLU A 33 20.10 -16.84 4.31
C GLU A 33 21.32 -16.34 5.10
N ASN A 34 22.33 -17.19 5.27
CA ASN A 34 23.52 -16.89 6.08
C ASN A 34 24.82 -16.88 5.26
N ILE A 35 24.73 -16.99 3.94
CA ILE A 35 25.89 -16.98 3.04
C ILE A 35 25.90 -15.63 2.34
N VAL A 36 26.94 -14.85 2.60
CA VAL A 36 27.20 -13.61 1.88
C VAL A 36 27.56 -13.93 0.42
N PRO A 37 27.28 -13.02 -0.53
CA PRO A 37 27.70 -13.20 -1.91
C PRO A 37 29.18 -13.62 -1.98
N SER A 38 29.46 -14.73 -2.66
CA SER A 38 30.82 -15.26 -2.74
C SER A 38 31.72 -14.47 -3.68
N TYR A 39 31.13 -13.60 -4.51
CA TYR A 39 31.82 -12.78 -5.49
C TYR A 39 30.94 -11.60 -5.92
N THR A 40 31.55 -10.43 -6.14
CA THR A 40 30.88 -9.24 -6.71
C THR A 40 31.58 -8.88 -8.02
N ILE A 41 30.81 -8.78 -9.10
CA ILE A 41 31.31 -8.33 -10.39
C ILE A 41 31.05 -6.82 -10.49
N TYR A 42 32.10 -6.06 -10.74
CA TYR A 42 32.03 -4.60 -10.93
C TYR A 42 32.06 -4.27 -12.42
N ASP A 43 31.67 -3.03 -12.75
CA ASP A 43 31.71 -2.47 -14.11
C ASP A 43 31.03 -3.35 -15.16
N VAL A 44 29.91 -3.96 -14.79
CA VAL A 44 29.04 -4.68 -15.73
C VAL A 44 28.36 -3.66 -16.64
N GLU A 45 28.46 -3.88 -17.94
CA GLU A 45 27.74 -3.14 -18.97
C GLU A 45 26.24 -3.42 -18.79
N CYS A 46 25.50 -2.42 -18.30
CA CYS A 46 24.06 -2.50 -18.02
C CYS A 46 23.29 -1.63 -19.02
N PRO A 47 22.06 -2.04 -19.40
CA PRO A 47 21.18 -1.18 -20.18
C PRO A 47 20.74 0.05 -19.38
N ASP A 48 20.36 1.13 -20.08
CA ASP A 48 19.88 2.39 -19.50
C ASP A 48 18.46 2.28 -18.94
N HIS A 49 18.29 1.43 -17.93
CA HIS A 49 17.02 1.12 -17.28
C HIS A 49 17.05 1.47 -15.79
N VAL A 50 15.88 1.74 -15.23
CA VAL A 50 15.69 1.91 -13.80
C VAL A 50 15.37 0.53 -13.20
N PHE A 51 16.37 -0.10 -12.59
CA PHE A 51 16.18 -1.39 -11.91
C PHE A 51 15.41 -1.21 -10.61
N ARG A 52 14.34 -2.00 -10.43
CA ARG A 52 13.45 -1.89 -9.27
C ARG A 52 13.74 -2.93 -8.20
N LYS A 53 13.51 -4.21 -8.51
CA LYS A 53 13.61 -5.32 -7.56
C LYS A 53 13.61 -6.66 -8.31
N ILE A 54 14.32 -7.65 -7.75
CA ILE A 54 14.15 -9.06 -8.09
C ILE A 54 13.05 -9.64 -7.21
N THR A 55 12.08 -10.36 -7.78
CA THR A 55 11.02 -11.02 -7.01
C THR A 55 11.61 -11.97 -5.95
N ASP A 56 10.90 -12.20 -4.85
CA ASP A 56 11.47 -12.96 -3.72
C ASP A 56 11.79 -14.43 -4.08
N ASP A 57 11.18 -14.96 -5.13
CA ASP A 57 11.48 -16.27 -5.70
C ASP A 57 12.62 -16.26 -6.74
N GLY A 58 13.20 -15.09 -7.05
CA GLY A 58 14.28 -14.93 -8.02
C GLY A 58 13.89 -15.19 -9.48
N GLN A 59 12.60 -15.26 -9.82
CA GLN A 59 12.15 -15.58 -11.18
C GLN A 59 12.15 -14.38 -12.12
N TYR A 60 11.95 -13.17 -11.58
CA TYR A 60 11.82 -11.97 -12.38
C TYR A 60 12.66 -10.83 -11.80
N LEU A 61 13.36 -10.11 -12.67
CA LEU A 61 13.91 -8.78 -12.37
C LEU A 61 12.99 -7.74 -13.01
N ILE A 62 12.41 -6.89 -12.16
CA ILE A 62 11.51 -5.81 -12.57
C ILE A 62 12.32 -4.54 -12.79
N SER A 63 12.10 -3.90 -13.92
CA SER A 63 12.75 -2.64 -14.29
C SER A 63 11.83 -1.76 -15.12
N PHE A 64 12.20 -0.49 -15.26
CA PHE A 64 11.47 0.49 -16.04
C PHE A 64 12.39 1.16 -17.06
N SER A 65 11.83 1.60 -18.17
CA SER A 65 12.55 2.47 -19.10
C SER A 65 12.95 3.78 -18.42
N ILE A 66 14.01 4.43 -18.90
CA ILE A 66 14.51 5.69 -18.32
C ILE A 66 13.46 6.82 -18.35
N ASN A 67 12.60 6.82 -19.36
CA ASN A 67 11.49 7.77 -19.50
C ASN A 67 10.27 7.40 -18.63
N LEU A 68 10.35 6.32 -17.84
CA LEU A 68 9.30 5.82 -16.96
C LEU A 68 7.97 5.59 -17.69
N ARG A 69 8.00 5.03 -18.89
CA ARG A 69 6.80 4.69 -19.66
C ARG A 69 6.56 3.20 -19.81
N ASP A 70 7.64 2.44 -19.91
CA ASP A 70 7.60 1.03 -20.20
C ASP A 70 8.08 0.23 -18.99
N LEU A 71 7.32 -0.79 -18.64
CA LEU A 71 7.74 -1.90 -17.79
C LEU A 71 8.58 -2.86 -18.64
N ILE A 72 9.75 -3.22 -18.12
CA ILE A 72 10.66 -4.17 -18.74
C ILE A 72 10.94 -5.26 -17.71
N VAL A 73 10.59 -6.50 -18.03
CA VAL A 73 10.76 -7.63 -17.13
C VAL A 73 11.80 -8.58 -17.70
N TYR A 74 12.76 -8.95 -16.86
CA TYR A 74 13.84 -9.86 -17.21
C TYR A 74 13.68 -11.20 -16.50
N ARG A 75 14.07 -12.28 -17.17
CA ARG A 75 14.31 -13.58 -16.56
C ARG A 75 15.78 -13.70 -16.16
N PRO A 76 16.08 -13.88 -14.87
CA PRO A 76 17.43 -14.18 -14.43
C PRO A 76 17.85 -15.57 -14.92
N SER A 77 18.98 -15.65 -15.62
CA SER A 77 19.59 -16.90 -16.10
C SER A 77 20.60 -17.49 -15.11
N TRP A 78 20.98 -16.73 -14.08
CA TRP A 78 21.86 -17.12 -12.98
C TRP A 78 23.10 -17.92 -13.43
N LEU A 79 23.99 -17.30 -14.20
CA LEU A 79 25.24 -17.95 -14.59
C LEU A 79 26.06 -18.33 -13.36
N SER A 80 26.28 -19.63 -13.20
CA SER A 80 27.14 -20.19 -12.16
C SER A 80 28.53 -20.40 -12.72
N TYR A 81 29.45 -19.49 -12.41
CA TYR A 81 30.86 -19.67 -12.68
C TYR A 81 31.52 -20.37 -11.49
N SER A 82 32.24 -21.45 -11.74
CA SER A 82 33.12 -22.06 -10.73
C SER A 82 34.53 -21.59 -11.02
N CYS A 83 35.09 -20.80 -10.10
CA CYS A 83 36.49 -20.47 -10.13
C CYS A 83 37.25 -21.32 -9.10
N LYS A 84 38.42 -21.83 -9.50
CA LYS A 84 39.37 -22.51 -8.63
C LYS A 84 40.67 -21.73 -8.62
N GLY A 85 40.82 -20.76 -7.71
CA GLY A 85 42.06 -19.99 -7.56
C GLY A 85 41.83 -18.60 -6.98
N GLU A 86 42.93 -17.92 -6.59
CA GLU A 86 42.93 -16.51 -6.18
C GLU A 86 42.77 -15.56 -7.39
N ASP A 87 43.24 -15.98 -8.58
CA ASP A 87 43.05 -15.27 -9.85
C ASP A 87 41.90 -15.89 -10.66
N CYS A 88 40.70 -15.36 -10.45
CA CYS A 88 39.49 -15.76 -11.15
C CYS A 88 39.24 -14.90 -12.38
N ASP A 89 39.79 -15.29 -13.53
CA ASP A 89 39.41 -14.69 -14.81
C ASP A 89 38.00 -15.15 -15.21
N LEU A 90 37.01 -14.33 -14.86
CA LEU A 90 35.66 -14.49 -15.35
C LEU A 90 35.63 -14.31 -16.88
N PRO A 91 34.82 -15.09 -17.62
CA PRO A 91 34.75 -14.95 -19.07
C PRO A 91 34.25 -13.55 -19.43
N LEU A 92 34.69 -13.00 -20.57
CA LEU A 92 34.33 -11.64 -21.02
C LEU A 92 32.81 -11.38 -21.01
N ARG A 93 32.00 -12.42 -21.27
CA ARG A 93 30.53 -12.34 -21.19
C ARG A 93 30.02 -11.97 -19.79
N ALA A 94 30.73 -12.29 -18.72
CA ALA A 94 30.38 -11.93 -17.34
C ALA A 94 30.41 -10.41 -17.09
N LYS A 95 30.99 -9.62 -17.99
CA LYS A 95 30.92 -8.16 -17.96
C LYS A 95 29.66 -7.59 -18.62
N LYS A 96 28.76 -8.43 -19.14
CA LYS A 96 27.54 -8.03 -19.83
C LYS A 96 26.30 -8.39 -19.04
N PHE A 97 25.36 -7.46 -18.91
CA PHE A 97 24.10 -7.69 -18.22
C PHE A 97 23.27 -8.84 -18.83
N GLU A 98 23.26 -8.96 -20.16
CA GLU A 98 22.49 -9.98 -20.90
C GLU A 98 22.92 -11.41 -20.58
N SER A 99 24.14 -11.57 -20.04
CA SER A 99 24.63 -12.87 -19.58
C SER A 99 23.88 -13.34 -18.34
N PHE A 100 23.38 -12.43 -17.50
CA PHE A 100 22.67 -12.75 -16.26
C PHE A 100 21.15 -12.62 -16.38
N PHE A 101 20.67 -11.82 -17.33
CA PHE A 101 19.27 -11.46 -17.46
C PHE A 101 18.86 -11.44 -18.93
N THR A 102 17.77 -12.13 -19.26
CA THR A 102 17.18 -12.11 -20.60
C THR A 102 15.87 -11.34 -20.56
N GLU A 103 15.69 -10.34 -21.44
CA GLU A 103 14.42 -9.59 -21.52
C GLU A 103 13.31 -10.57 -21.89
N LEU A 104 12.27 -10.65 -21.05
CA LEU A 104 11.09 -11.48 -21.32
C LEU A 104 10.08 -10.73 -22.16
N TYR A 105 9.72 -9.52 -21.71
CA TYR A 105 8.79 -8.66 -22.40
C TYR A 105 8.97 -7.21 -21.98
N ARG A 106 8.38 -6.34 -22.80
CA ARG A 106 8.27 -4.90 -22.58
C ARG A 106 6.82 -4.48 -22.80
N VAL A 107 6.26 -3.74 -21.85
CA VAL A 107 4.85 -3.32 -21.86
C VAL A 107 4.78 -1.85 -21.51
N SER A 108 4.09 -1.06 -22.34
CA SER A 108 3.86 0.35 -22.05
C SER A 108 2.71 0.50 -21.05
N LEU A 109 3.03 1.00 -19.85
CA LEU A 109 2.05 1.22 -18.78
C LEU A 109 1.54 2.66 -18.77
N ALA A 110 2.42 3.62 -19.07
CA ALA A 110 2.08 5.03 -19.04
C ALA A 110 1.77 5.56 -20.44
N SER A 111 0.68 6.32 -20.55
CA SER A 111 0.29 7.03 -21.77
C SER A 111 0.30 8.54 -21.54
N ASN A 112 0.53 9.32 -22.60
CA ASN A 112 0.42 10.80 -22.58
C ASN A 112 1.37 11.46 -21.54
N ASN A 113 0.80 12.28 -20.64
CA ASN A 113 1.45 13.03 -19.56
C ASN A 113 1.63 12.21 -18.27
N GLU A 114 1.35 10.90 -18.30
CA GLU A 114 1.61 10.02 -17.17
C GLU A 114 3.03 9.45 -17.19
N GLY A 115 3.56 9.14 -16.02
CA GLY A 115 4.78 8.37 -15.82
C GLY A 115 4.56 7.26 -14.80
N ILE A 116 5.34 6.18 -14.92
CA ILE A 116 5.37 5.08 -13.96
C ILE A 116 5.91 5.59 -12.63
N CYS A 117 5.21 5.27 -11.54
CA CYS A 117 5.66 5.53 -10.19
C CYS A 117 6.80 4.57 -9.83
N LYS A 118 8.05 4.93 -10.19
CA LYS A 118 9.24 4.08 -10.08
C LYS A 118 9.51 3.45 -8.70
N TYR A 119 8.93 4.01 -7.63
CA TYR A 119 9.07 3.51 -6.27
C TYR A 119 7.90 2.63 -5.79
N PHE A 120 6.97 2.28 -6.67
CA PHE A 120 5.82 1.45 -6.37
C PHE A 120 5.83 0.18 -7.19
N PHE A 121 5.76 -0.95 -6.50
CA PHE A 121 5.55 -2.27 -7.08
C PHE A 121 5.14 -3.21 -5.96
N LEU A 122 4.01 -3.90 -6.15
CA LEU A 122 3.51 -4.96 -5.28
C LEU A 122 3.20 -6.19 -6.13
N TYR A 123 3.22 -7.38 -5.55
CA TYR A 123 2.84 -8.61 -6.23
C TYR A 123 2.25 -9.59 -5.22
N MET A 124 1.37 -10.47 -5.70
CA MET A 124 0.71 -11.47 -4.88
C MET A 124 1.65 -12.63 -4.51
N GLU A 125 1.33 -13.32 -3.42
CA GLU A 125 2.03 -14.54 -3.04
C GLU A 125 1.89 -15.59 -4.17
N GLY A 126 3.03 -16.06 -4.70
CA GLY A 126 3.08 -16.92 -5.90
C GLY A 126 3.43 -16.20 -7.21
N ASN A 127 3.58 -14.87 -7.20
CA ASN A 127 4.07 -14.06 -8.33
C ASN A 127 3.28 -14.22 -9.63
N GLN A 128 2.00 -14.56 -9.54
CA GLN A 128 1.14 -14.63 -10.72
C GLN A 128 0.83 -13.23 -11.26
N PHE A 129 0.51 -12.30 -10.35
CA PHE A 129 0.13 -10.94 -10.67
C PHE A 129 1.05 -9.90 -10.02
N GLY A 130 1.37 -8.87 -10.78
CA GLY A 130 2.07 -7.67 -10.34
C GLY A 130 1.15 -6.45 -10.43
N LEU A 131 1.23 -5.59 -9.43
CA LEU A 131 0.51 -4.33 -9.34
C LEU A 131 1.50 -3.17 -9.50
N PHE A 132 1.27 -2.38 -10.52
CA PHE A 132 2.06 -1.20 -10.87
C PHE A 132 1.19 0.05 -10.79
N ALA A 133 1.81 1.22 -10.76
CA ALA A 133 1.08 2.49 -10.75
C ALA A 133 1.69 3.49 -11.74
N THR A 134 0.82 4.24 -12.40
CA THR A 134 1.17 5.44 -13.17
C THR A 134 0.47 6.65 -12.58
N SER A 135 1.08 7.81 -12.70
CA SER A 135 0.51 9.07 -12.25
C SER A 135 0.77 10.18 -13.27
N THR A 136 -0.15 11.11 -13.41
CA THR A 136 0.12 12.39 -14.09
C THR A 136 1.19 13.16 -13.30
N ALA A 137 1.92 14.05 -13.99
CA ALA A 137 2.82 14.96 -13.31
C ALA A 137 2.07 15.80 -12.26
N GLN A 138 2.64 15.94 -11.07
CA GLN A 138 2.05 16.77 -10.04
C GLN A 138 2.10 18.24 -10.49
N ILE A 139 0.96 18.91 -10.42
CA ILE A 139 0.86 20.34 -10.74
C ILE A 139 1.45 21.14 -9.57
N PRO A 140 2.47 21.99 -9.79
CA PRO A 140 3.05 22.80 -8.72
C PRO A 140 1.99 23.65 -8.02
N GLY A 141 2.00 23.64 -6.68
CA GLY A 141 1.05 24.40 -5.85
C GLY A 141 -0.28 23.70 -5.55
N VAL A 142 -0.50 22.48 -6.07
CA VAL A 142 -1.71 21.69 -5.82
C VAL A 142 -1.38 20.43 -4.99
N LEU A 143 -2.24 20.11 -4.02
CA LEU A 143 -2.07 18.99 -3.08
C LEU A 143 -2.58 17.63 -3.60
N TYR A 144 -3.07 17.58 -4.84
CA TYR A 144 -3.60 16.36 -5.46
C TYR A 144 -2.95 16.10 -6.83
N ILE A 145 -3.00 14.85 -7.25
CA ILE A 145 -2.60 14.40 -8.58
C ILE A 145 -3.89 14.26 -9.40
N GLU A 146 -3.89 14.77 -10.61
CA GLU A 146 -5.06 14.71 -11.51
C GLU A 146 -5.52 13.26 -11.71
N LYS A 147 -4.58 12.34 -11.93
CA LYS A 147 -4.89 10.93 -12.14
C LYS A 147 -3.79 9.99 -11.66
N ILE A 148 -4.18 8.99 -10.87
CA ILE A 148 -3.36 7.83 -10.49
C ILE A 148 -4.04 6.59 -11.03
N THR A 149 -3.32 5.74 -11.76
CA THR A 149 -3.84 4.47 -12.30
C THR A 149 -3.02 3.32 -11.76
N PHE A 150 -3.68 2.38 -11.08
CA PHE A 150 -3.11 1.08 -10.77
C PHE A 150 -3.34 0.12 -11.94
N HIS A 151 -2.30 -0.60 -12.35
CA HIS A 151 -2.33 -1.58 -13.43
C HIS A 151 -2.05 -2.96 -12.83
N LEU A 152 -3.01 -3.88 -12.95
CA LEU A 152 -2.84 -5.28 -12.61
C LEU A 152 -2.35 -6.02 -13.84
N LEU A 153 -1.23 -6.72 -13.72
CA LEU A 153 -0.53 -7.35 -14.83
C LEU A 153 -0.13 -8.77 -14.49
N ARG A 154 -0.25 -9.69 -15.46
CA ARG A 154 0.26 -11.05 -15.33
C ARG A 154 1.77 -11.06 -15.54
N LEU A 155 2.53 -11.49 -14.53
CA LEU A 155 3.98 -11.40 -14.55
C LEU A 155 4.64 -12.36 -15.55
N GLU A 156 3.95 -13.43 -15.94
CA GLU A 156 4.47 -14.43 -16.87
C GLU A 156 4.69 -13.87 -18.29
N ASP A 157 3.74 -13.10 -18.81
CA ASP A 157 3.67 -12.71 -20.22
C ASP A 157 3.42 -11.21 -20.46
N GLY A 158 3.23 -10.42 -19.40
CA GLY A 158 3.09 -8.97 -19.51
C GLY A 158 1.68 -8.49 -19.86
N VAL A 159 0.67 -9.37 -19.87
CA VAL A 159 -0.69 -8.97 -20.19
C VAL A 159 -1.26 -8.11 -19.07
N ILE A 160 -1.71 -6.90 -19.40
CA ILE A 160 -2.48 -6.04 -18.50
C ILE A 160 -3.88 -6.63 -18.38
N LEU A 161 -4.25 -7.04 -17.18
CA LEU A 161 -5.52 -7.72 -16.90
C LEU A 161 -6.62 -6.71 -16.52
N ASP A 162 -6.29 -5.74 -15.68
CA ASP A 162 -7.25 -4.75 -15.21
C ASP A 162 -6.58 -3.45 -14.74
N LYS A 163 -7.37 -2.38 -14.59
CA LYS A 163 -6.92 -1.07 -14.14
C LYS A 163 -7.89 -0.44 -13.15
N LYS A 164 -7.36 0.17 -12.09
CA LYS A 164 -8.14 1.02 -11.16
C LYS A 164 -7.63 2.45 -11.22
N VAL A 165 -8.54 3.40 -11.50
CA VAL A 165 -8.20 4.82 -11.66
C VAL A 165 -8.74 5.61 -10.46
N PHE A 166 -7.89 6.47 -9.90
CA PHE A 166 -8.23 7.50 -8.92
C PHE A 166 -8.03 8.87 -9.56
N GLN A 167 -9.04 9.72 -9.50
CA GLN A 167 -9.02 11.07 -10.09
C GLN A 167 -9.00 12.13 -8.99
N ASN A 168 -8.25 13.21 -9.22
CA ASN A 168 -8.13 14.36 -8.31
C ASN A 168 -7.81 13.93 -6.87
N ASP A 169 -6.85 13.02 -6.74
CA ASP A 169 -6.52 12.38 -5.47
C ASP A 169 -5.02 12.32 -5.24
N TYR A 170 -4.63 12.06 -4.00
CA TYR A 170 -3.26 11.78 -3.62
C TYR A 170 -3.19 10.43 -2.91
N VAL A 171 -2.43 9.51 -3.50
CA VAL A 171 -2.05 8.24 -2.86
C VAL A 171 -0.55 8.25 -2.70
N ASP A 172 -0.05 8.09 -1.48
CA ASP A 172 1.39 8.03 -1.24
C ASP A 172 1.96 6.68 -1.69
N LEU A 173 2.47 6.66 -2.92
CA LEU A 173 3.06 5.47 -3.53
C LEU A 173 4.53 5.28 -3.15
N VAL A 174 5.15 6.25 -2.47
CA VAL A 174 6.56 6.17 -2.09
C VAL A 174 6.73 5.10 -1.02
N HIS A 175 7.57 4.10 -1.33
CA HIS A 175 7.78 2.92 -0.49
C HIS A 175 6.48 2.17 -0.13
N ASN A 176 5.45 2.24 -0.99
CA ASN A 176 4.15 1.62 -0.77
C ASN A 176 3.46 2.10 0.54
N THR A 177 3.66 3.36 0.96
CA THR A 177 3.18 3.83 2.26
C THR A 177 1.66 3.93 2.35
N GLY A 178 1.01 4.41 1.29
CA GLY A 178 -0.43 4.57 1.16
C GLY A 178 -1.13 3.36 0.56
N VAL A 179 -0.42 2.27 0.26
CA VAL A 179 -1.00 1.07 -0.37
C VAL A 179 -0.47 -0.19 0.30
N PHE A 180 -1.36 -1.05 0.76
CA PHE A 180 -1.00 -2.28 1.44
C PHE A 180 -1.73 -3.48 0.83
N LEU A 181 -0.99 -4.55 0.53
CA LEU A 181 -1.52 -5.79 -0.01
C LEU A 181 -1.40 -6.89 1.06
N TYR A 182 -2.49 -7.60 1.32
CA TYR A 182 -2.54 -8.77 2.18
C TYR A 182 -3.25 -9.90 1.45
N ASP A 183 -2.50 -10.94 1.09
CA ASP A 183 -2.97 -12.03 0.24
C ASP A 183 -3.56 -11.48 -1.08
N ASP A 184 -4.88 -11.43 -1.19
CA ASP A 184 -5.65 -10.91 -2.33
C ASP A 184 -6.36 -9.56 -2.05
N LEU A 185 -6.27 -9.03 -0.83
CA LEU A 185 -6.90 -7.77 -0.43
C LEU A 185 -5.92 -6.60 -0.51
N LEU A 186 -6.32 -5.56 -1.24
CA LEU A 186 -5.57 -4.33 -1.43
C LEU A 186 -6.26 -3.18 -0.71
N ALA A 187 -5.56 -2.52 0.21
CA ALA A 187 -5.97 -1.27 0.82
C ALA A 187 -5.24 -0.11 0.13
N VAL A 188 -6.00 0.87 -0.36
CA VAL A 188 -5.48 2.11 -0.97
C VAL A 188 -5.99 3.29 -0.17
N VAL A 189 -5.08 4.07 0.41
CA VAL A 189 -5.41 5.28 1.18
C VAL A 189 -5.49 6.46 0.22
N SER A 190 -6.72 6.92 -0.01
CA SER A 190 -7.03 8.21 -0.62
C SER A 190 -6.80 9.31 0.42
N PHE A 191 -5.68 10.02 0.30
CA PHE A 191 -5.34 11.07 1.25
C PHE A 191 -6.20 12.33 1.03
N HIS A 192 -6.57 12.65 -0.22
CA HIS A 192 -7.38 13.84 -0.46
C HIS A 192 -8.83 13.61 0.02
N HIS A 193 -9.43 12.49 -0.38
CA HIS A 193 -10.81 12.15 -0.03
C HIS A 193 -10.96 11.51 1.35
N GLN A 194 -9.86 11.31 2.09
CA GLN A 194 -9.87 10.73 3.44
C GLN A 194 -10.64 9.39 3.50
N THR A 195 -10.37 8.54 2.51
CA THR A 195 -11.05 7.27 2.30
C THR A 195 -10.03 6.15 2.10
N ILE A 196 -10.28 4.99 2.69
CA ILE A 196 -9.51 3.77 2.45
C ILE A 196 -10.35 2.89 1.53
N HIS A 197 -9.87 2.67 0.32
CA HIS A 197 -10.48 1.77 -0.65
C HIS A 197 -9.94 0.37 -0.43
N ILE A 198 -10.83 -0.57 -0.19
CA ILE A 198 -10.54 -2.00 -0.07
C ILE A 198 -10.96 -2.65 -1.38
N LEU A 199 -9.98 -3.16 -2.12
CA LEU A 199 -10.17 -3.91 -3.35
C LEU A 199 -9.74 -5.35 -3.16
N GLN A 200 -10.31 -6.27 -3.95
CA GLN A 200 -9.90 -7.66 -4.00
C GLN A 200 -9.38 -7.99 -5.41
N ILE A 201 -8.19 -8.58 -5.47
CA ILE A 201 -7.61 -9.13 -6.69
C ILE A 201 -8.15 -10.55 -6.87
N ARG A 202 -9.02 -10.75 -7.87
CA ARG A 202 -9.57 -12.08 -8.16
C ARG A 202 -8.56 -12.91 -8.96
N GLU A 203 -8.64 -14.23 -8.82
CA GLU A 203 -7.87 -15.18 -9.64
C GLU A 203 -8.12 -15.02 -11.15
N SER A 204 -9.29 -14.49 -11.53
CA SER A 204 -9.62 -14.13 -12.92
C SER A 204 -8.80 -12.97 -13.48
N GLY A 205 -8.05 -12.25 -12.64
CA GLY A 205 -7.27 -11.07 -13.05
C GLY A 205 -8.04 -9.76 -13.00
N SER A 206 -9.06 -9.63 -12.15
CA SER A 206 -9.86 -8.40 -12.00
C SER A 206 -9.69 -7.75 -10.62
N LEU A 207 -9.70 -6.42 -10.58
CA LEU A 207 -9.71 -5.58 -9.39
C LEU A 207 -11.16 -5.24 -9.03
N VAL A 208 -11.67 -5.82 -7.96
CA VAL A 208 -13.06 -5.61 -7.52
C VAL A 208 -13.09 -4.72 -6.28
N ASP A 209 -13.83 -3.61 -6.32
CA ASP A 209 -14.09 -2.81 -5.11
C ASP A 209 -14.94 -3.63 -4.13
N VAL A 210 -14.41 -3.81 -2.92
CA VAL A 210 -15.11 -4.52 -1.83
C VAL A 210 -15.74 -3.53 -0.87
N ARG A 211 -15.01 -2.46 -0.51
CA ARG A 211 -15.49 -1.46 0.45
C ARG A 211 -14.73 -0.15 0.34
N ALA A 212 -15.38 0.95 0.73
CA ALA A 212 -14.73 2.23 1.02
C ALA A 212 -14.96 2.60 2.49
N ILE A 213 -13.91 3.03 3.20
CA ILE A 213 -13.95 3.39 4.62
C ILE A 213 -13.50 4.84 4.76
N GLY A 214 -14.39 5.74 5.16
CA GLY A 214 -14.08 7.17 5.26
C GLY A 214 -15.22 7.96 5.88
N ALA A 215 -15.91 8.75 5.07
CA ALA A 215 -17.12 9.47 5.50
C ALA A 215 -18.19 8.52 6.07
N PHE A 216 -18.30 7.33 5.48
CA PHE A 216 -19.14 6.23 5.90
C PHE A 216 -18.27 5.01 6.23
N CYS A 217 -18.67 4.23 7.23
CA CYS A 217 -18.00 3.01 7.67
C CYS A 217 -18.81 1.77 7.27
N HIS A 218 -20.13 1.92 7.17
CA HIS A 218 -21.07 0.91 6.69
C HIS A 218 -21.86 1.44 5.49
N GLU A 219 -22.29 0.53 4.62
CA GLU A 219 -23.03 0.86 3.38
C GLU A 219 -24.35 1.59 3.68
N ASP A 220 -25.00 1.26 4.79
CA ASP A 220 -26.28 1.85 5.18
C ASP A 220 -26.14 3.20 5.92
N ASP A 221 -24.91 3.63 6.29
CA ASP A 221 -24.69 4.86 7.07
C ASP A 221 -25.26 6.11 6.34
N GLU A 222 -25.17 6.13 5.01
CA GLU A 222 -25.68 7.22 4.19
C GLU A 222 -27.21 7.37 4.34
N LEU A 223 -27.93 6.25 4.41
CA LEU A 223 -29.39 6.25 4.61
C LEU A 223 -29.77 6.81 5.98
N PHE A 224 -29.06 6.43 7.04
CA PHE A 224 -29.32 6.94 8.40
C PHE A 224 -29.04 8.44 8.53
N ILE A 225 -27.93 8.90 7.94
CA ILE A 225 -27.58 10.33 7.97
C ILE A 225 -28.61 11.13 7.18
N ASN A 226 -28.99 10.69 5.99
CA ASN A 226 -30.02 11.37 5.18
C ASN A 226 -31.39 11.40 5.89
N PHE A 227 -31.78 10.31 6.57
CA PHE A 227 -33.02 10.26 7.35
C PHE A 227 -33.01 11.24 8.54
N SER A 228 -31.89 11.34 9.26
CA SER A 228 -31.75 12.31 10.37
C SER A 228 -31.73 13.77 9.90
N THR A 229 -31.16 14.03 8.72
CA THR A 229 -31.11 15.39 8.12
C THR A 229 -32.49 15.85 7.64
N GLN A 230 -33.32 14.93 7.13
CA GLN A 230 -34.73 15.18 6.81
C GLN A 230 -35.59 15.40 8.07
N GLY A 231 -35.30 14.70 9.17
CA GLY A 231 -36.00 14.91 10.45
C GLY A 231 -35.78 16.29 11.08
N ILE A 232 -34.60 16.89 10.87
CA ILE A 232 -34.28 18.24 11.36
C ILE A 232 -35.00 19.32 10.53
N THR A 233 -35.17 19.11 9.22
CA THR A 233 -35.90 20.05 8.35
C THR A 233 -37.40 20.06 8.64
N VAL A 234 -38.00 18.93 9.03
CA VAL A 234 -39.43 18.86 9.38
C VAL A 234 -39.74 19.65 10.67
N HIS A 235 -38.80 19.73 11.63
CA HIS A 235 -39.00 20.51 12.85
C HIS A 235 -38.78 22.02 12.70
N GLN A 236 -38.30 22.50 11.55
CA GLN A 236 -38.13 23.93 11.26
C GLN A 236 -39.19 24.49 10.30
N MET A 237 -40.14 23.69 9.82
CA MET A 237 -41.21 24.12 8.90
C MET A 237 -42.52 24.52 9.60
N SER A 238 -42.51 24.76 10.91
CA SER A 238 -43.63 25.36 11.63
C SER A 238 -43.30 26.79 12.05
N GLU A 239 -43.12 27.68 11.07
CA GLU A 239 -43.55 29.09 11.06
C GLU A 239 -43.17 29.73 9.71
N ASP A 240 -44.19 29.93 8.88
CA ASP A 240 -44.36 30.90 7.79
C ASP A 240 -43.14 31.35 6.93
N HIS A 241 -43.10 30.91 5.67
CA HIS A 241 -43.45 31.72 4.48
C HIS A 241 -43.05 31.02 3.17
N ILE A 242 -43.99 31.04 2.23
CA ILE A 242 -43.87 30.57 0.84
C ILE A 242 -43.04 31.58 0.05
N GLU A 243 -41.88 31.18 -0.48
CA GLU A 243 -41.51 31.51 -1.87
C GLU A 243 -40.26 30.77 -2.39
N ASN A 244 -40.39 30.37 -3.66
CA ASN A 244 -39.47 29.68 -4.55
C ASN A 244 -37.97 30.01 -4.37
N ASN A 245 -37.14 28.98 -4.19
CA ASN A 245 -35.71 29.05 -4.47
C ASN A 245 -35.19 27.73 -5.06
N LEU A 246 -35.06 27.70 -6.39
CA LEU A 246 -34.05 26.92 -7.10
C LEU A 246 -32.70 27.63 -6.87
N ALA A 247 -32.02 27.30 -5.77
CA ALA A 247 -30.68 27.81 -5.50
C ALA A 247 -29.85 26.79 -4.72
N ASN A 248 -28.80 26.31 -5.39
CA ASN A 248 -27.49 25.98 -4.82
C ASN A 248 -27.49 25.15 -3.52
N ASN A 249 -27.37 23.83 -3.69
CA ASN A 249 -26.74 22.95 -2.70
C ASN A 249 -25.22 23.23 -2.61
N LEU A 250 -24.82 24.46 -2.27
CA LEU A 250 -23.55 24.68 -1.58
C LEU A 250 -23.84 24.52 -0.09
N SER A 251 -23.74 23.28 0.38
CA SER A 251 -23.67 23.00 1.81
C SER A 251 -22.52 23.79 2.43
N ASN A 252 -22.83 24.69 3.35
CA ASN A 252 -21.86 25.37 4.20
C ASN A 252 -20.85 24.34 4.77
N PRO A 253 -19.54 24.49 4.53
CA PRO A 253 -18.55 23.53 5.02
C PRO A 253 -18.45 23.48 6.55
N GLU A 254 -18.89 24.53 7.25
CA GLU A 254 -18.86 24.63 8.72
C GLU A 254 -19.86 23.71 9.44
N ASN A 255 -20.88 23.19 8.75
CA ASN A 255 -21.88 22.27 9.31
C ASN A 255 -21.80 20.86 8.73
N SER A 256 -20.70 20.51 8.06
CA SER A 256 -20.49 19.12 7.64
C SER A 256 -20.26 18.25 8.87
N PHE A 257 -21.18 17.31 9.13
CA PHE A 257 -20.99 16.31 10.19
C PHE A 257 -19.63 15.63 10.02
N LEU A 258 -18.87 15.46 11.11
CA LEU A 258 -17.65 14.66 11.07
C LEU A 258 -18.00 13.27 10.52
N GLY A 259 -17.26 12.84 9.49
CA GLY A 259 -17.43 11.51 8.90
C GLY A 259 -17.35 10.41 9.97
N SER A 260 -18.05 9.30 9.74
CA SER A 260 -18.23 8.25 10.75
C SER A 260 -16.91 7.69 11.27
N ILE A 261 -15.87 7.60 10.43
CA ILE A 261 -14.55 7.15 10.88
C ILE A 261 -13.91 8.13 11.87
N LYS A 262 -14.06 9.45 11.66
CA LYS A 262 -13.55 10.46 12.59
C LYS A 262 -14.36 10.46 13.89
N GLN A 263 -15.67 10.27 13.82
CA GLN A 263 -16.50 10.10 15.02
C GLN A 263 -16.07 8.89 15.84
N ARG A 264 -15.78 7.75 15.19
CA ARG A 264 -15.26 6.55 15.84
C ARG A 264 -13.89 6.80 16.49
N LEU A 265 -13.00 7.53 15.82
CA LEU A 265 -11.71 7.93 16.37
C LEU A 265 -11.89 8.82 17.62
N LEU A 266 -12.69 9.88 17.54
CA LEU A 266 -12.93 10.78 18.66
C LEU A 266 -13.58 10.06 19.84
N SER A 267 -14.55 9.18 19.57
CA SER A 267 -15.19 8.34 20.59
C SER A 267 -14.19 7.39 21.24
N PHE A 268 -13.28 6.80 20.47
CA PHE A 268 -12.22 5.94 20.99
C PHE A 268 -11.26 6.69 21.90
N ILE A 269 -10.77 7.87 21.49
CA ILE A 269 -9.89 8.71 22.30
C ILE A 269 -10.60 9.17 23.59
N PHE A 270 -11.86 9.60 23.46
CA PHE A 270 -12.69 9.99 24.61
C PHE A 270 -12.84 8.83 25.59
N GLN A 271 -13.21 7.64 25.12
CA GLN A 271 -13.40 6.46 25.98
C GLN A 271 -12.10 6.02 26.64
N ALA A 272 -10.98 6.07 25.92
CA ALA A 272 -9.67 5.77 26.48
C ALA A 272 -9.37 6.69 27.68
N ILE A 273 -9.52 8.01 27.51
CA ILE A 273 -9.28 8.99 28.59
C ILE A 273 -10.32 8.85 29.71
N TRP A 274 -11.59 8.61 29.38
CA TRP A 274 -12.67 8.40 30.35
C TRP A 274 -12.39 7.21 31.27
N ASN A 275 -11.80 6.15 30.73
CA ASN A 275 -11.53 4.91 31.45
C ASN A 275 -10.20 4.90 32.23
N GLU A 276 -9.33 5.91 32.07
CA GLU A 276 -8.08 6.02 32.83
C GLU A 276 -8.31 6.23 34.34
N GLU A 277 -9.40 6.92 34.71
CA GLU A 277 -9.65 7.36 36.08
C GLU A 277 -11.01 6.88 36.60
N LYS A 278 -11.04 6.38 37.85
CA LYS A 278 -12.25 5.87 38.50
C LYS A 278 -13.01 6.98 39.23
N ASP A 279 -12.30 7.96 39.79
CA ASP A 279 -12.92 9.10 40.47
C ASP A 279 -13.63 10.04 39.47
N LYS A 280 -14.88 10.42 39.76
CA LYS A 280 -15.70 11.24 38.85
C LYS A 280 -15.13 12.64 38.63
N THR A 281 -14.60 13.26 39.67
CA THR A 281 -14.10 14.64 39.60
C THR A 281 -12.79 14.69 38.85
N LEU A 282 -11.87 13.77 39.15
CA LEU A 282 -10.60 13.65 38.46
C LEU A 282 -10.80 13.27 36.98
N ARG A 283 -11.76 12.39 36.67
CA ARG A 283 -12.10 12.04 35.29
C ARG A 283 -12.52 13.25 34.46
N TYR A 284 -13.39 14.10 34.98
CA TYR A 284 -13.80 15.32 34.28
C TYR A 284 -12.63 16.27 34.05
N GLN A 285 -11.74 16.41 35.03
CA GLN A 285 -10.52 17.20 34.88
C GLN A 285 -9.58 16.62 33.82
N CYS A 286 -9.42 15.30 33.76
CA CYS A 286 -8.65 14.60 32.73
C CYS A 286 -9.21 14.87 31.33
N LEU A 287 -10.51 14.73 31.12
CA LEU A 287 -11.15 15.05 29.84
C LEU A 287 -10.95 16.50 29.44
N LYS A 288 -11.11 17.45 30.37
CA LYS A 288 -10.92 18.87 30.09
C LYS A 288 -9.49 19.15 29.61
N LYS A 289 -8.49 18.55 30.24
CA LYS A 289 -7.07 18.76 29.93
C LYS A 289 -6.56 17.98 28.72
N LYS A 290 -7.05 16.74 28.52
CA LYS A 290 -6.53 15.82 27.49
C LYS A 290 -7.41 15.74 26.25
N PHE A 291 -8.74 15.77 26.40
CA PHE A 291 -9.66 15.63 25.27
C PHE A 291 -10.14 16.99 24.74
N TYR A 292 -10.85 17.76 25.56
CA TYR A 292 -11.49 19.00 25.11
C TYR A 292 -10.47 20.09 24.75
N PHE A 293 -9.34 20.16 25.46
CA PHE A 293 -8.25 21.08 25.12
C PHE A 293 -7.63 20.77 23.74
N HIS A 294 -7.48 19.49 23.40
CA HIS A 294 -6.90 19.02 22.13
C HIS A 294 -7.95 18.60 21.08
N PHE A 295 -9.22 18.95 21.29
CA PHE A 295 -10.31 18.45 20.45
C PHE A 295 -10.12 18.82 18.98
N ARG A 296 -9.69 20.06 18.73
CA ARG A 296 -9.40 20.56 17.38
C ARG A 296 -8.27 19.76 16.72
N ASP A 297 -7.18 19.54 17.44
CA ASP A 297 -6.04 18.75 16.97
C ASP A 297 -6.50 17.34 16.55
N TYR A 298 -7.36 16.69 17.35
CA TYR A 298 -7.91 15.38 17.02
C TYR A 298 -8.88 15.39 15.85
N ALA A 299 -9.73 16.41 15.74
CA ALA A 299 -10.68 16.55 14.64
C ALA A 299 -9.99 16.81 13.29
N GLU A 300 -8.83 17.47 13.32
CA GLU A 300 -8.02 17.79 12.14
C GLU A 300 -7.11 16.62 11.70
N LEU A 301 -6.95 15.58 12.52
CA LEU A 301 -6.21 14.37 12.12
C LEU A 301 -6.77 13.76 10.83
N ARG A 302 -5.84 13.30 9.99
CA ARG A 302 -6.12 12.71 8.68
C ARG A 302 -5.66 11.26 8.62
N ILE A 303 -6.36 10.43 7.87
CA ILE A 303 -5.91 9.07 7.56
C ILE A 303 -4.63 9.20 6.72
N CYS A 304 -3.52 8.72 7.27
CA CYS A 304 -2.21 8.76 6.60
C CYS A 304 -1.79 7.38 6.10
N LYS A 305 -2.25 6.31 6.75
CA LYS A 305 -1.86 4.94 6.42
C LYS A 305 -2.91 3.95 6.86
N ALA A 306 -3.04 2.85 6.13
CA ALA A 306 -3.86 1.70 6.49
C ALA A 306 -3.07 0.41 6.21
N GLN A 307 -3.22 -0.58 7.08
CA GLN A 307 -2.53 -1.86 6.97
C GLN A 307 -3.42 -2.99 7.51
N PHE A 308 -3.55 -4.08 6.76
CA PHE A 308 -4.22 -5.28 7.27
C PHE A 308 -3.34 -5.97 8.32
N LEU A 309 -3.94 -6.34 9.45
CA LEU A 309 -3.34 -7.29 10.39
C LEU A 309 -3.70 -8.72 10.00
N ASP A 310 -4.91 -8.89 9.50
CA ASP A 310 -5.44 -10.09 8.84
C ASP A 310 -6.62 -9.68 7.93
N ARG A 311 -7.38 -10.65 7.41
CA ARG A 311 -8.52 -10.39 6.52
C ARG A 311 -9.68 -9.59 7.15
N HIS A 312 -9.77 -9.56 8.48
CA HIS A 312 -10.88 -8.99 9.25
C HIS A 312 -10.47 -7.81 10.13
N HIS A 313 -9.21 -7.39 10.09
CA HIS A 313 -8.71 -6.31 10.94
C HIS A 313 -7.81 -5.36 10.14
N LEU A 314 -8.18 -4.07 10.17
CA LEU A 314 -7.44 -2.99 9.52
C LEU A 314 -6.89 -2.03 10.57
N LEU A 315 -5.57 -1.90 10.63
CA LEU A 315 -4.89 -0.89 11.42
C LEU A 315 -4.81 0.42 10.63
N ILE A 316 -5.40 1.48 11.17
CA ILE A 316 -5.44 2.80 10.55
C ILE A 316 -4.57 3.75 11.38
N LYS A 317 -3.66 4.46 10.72
CA LYS A 317 -2.88 5.55 11.32
C LYS A 317 -3.49 6.88 10.93
N PHE A 318 -3.85 7.66 11.95
CA PHE A 318 -4.23 9.05 11.83
C PHE A 318 -3.03 9.94 12.16
N GLY A 319 -2.80 10.99 11.38
CA GLY A 319 -1.70 11.93 11.59
C GLY A 319 -2.10 13.36 11.26
N SER A 320 -1.44 14.32 11.91
CA SER A 320 -1.49 15.72 11.49
C SER A 320 -0.78 15.90 10.14
N VAL A 321 -1.18 16.93 9.38
CA VAL A 321 -0.54 17.30 8.11
C VAL A 321 0.95 17.61 8.30
N ASP A 322 1.32 18.16 9.47
CA ASP A 322 2.70 18.50 9.82
C ASP A 322 3.47 17.34 10.49
N GLY A 323 2.80 16.20 10.72
CA GLY A 323 3.43 14.97 11.25
C GLY A 323 3.72 14.95 12.76
N GLU A 324 3.43 16.03 13.50
CA GLU A 324 3.78 16.16 14.93
C GLU A 324 2.95 15.26 15.87
N VAL A 325 1.72 14.91 15.49
CA VAL A 325 0.80 14.09 16.29
C VAL A 325 0.30 12.92 15.46
N SER A 326 0.30 11.71 16.04
CA SER A 326 -0.29 10.54 15.40
C SER A 326 -0.98 9.60 16.39
N VAL A 327 -2.06 8.96 15.93
CA VAL A 327 -2.87 8.00 16.69
C VAL A 327 -3.12 6.77 15.83
N PHE A 328 -3.03 5.58 16.43
CA PHE A 328 -3.38 4.33 15.78
C PHE A 328 -4.77 3.90 16.21
N PHE A 329 -5.56 3.45 15.25
CA PHE A 329 -6.94 2.98 15.45
C PHE A 329 -7.11 1.63 14.77
N LEU A 330 -7.54 0.62 15.54
CA LEU A 330 -7.83 -0.70 15.00
C LEU A 330 -9.32 -0.78 14.62
N LEU A 331 -9.57 -1.02 13.35
CA LEU A 331 -10.91 -1.22 12.82
C LEU A 331 -11.13 -2.72 12.57
N HIS A 332 -12.26 -3.23 13.07
CA HIS A 332 -12.87 -4.42 12.48
C HIS A 332 -13.72 -3.94 11.29
N PRO A 333 -13.30 -4.16 10.04
CA PRO A 333 -14.17 -4.08 8.88
C PRO A 333 -15.44 -4.92 9.07
#